data_AF-A0AA51UN49-F1
#
_entry.id   AF-A0AA51UN49-F1
#
_cell.length_a   1.000
_cell.length_b   1.000
_cell.length_c   1.000
_cell.angle_alpha   90.00
_cell.angle_beta   90.00
_cell.angle_gamma   90.00
#
_symmetry.space_group_name_H-M   'P 1'
#
loop_
_entity.id
_entity.type
_entity.pdbx_description
1 polymer ?
#
loop_
_entity_poly.entity_id
_entity_poly.type
_entity_poly.pdbx_seq_one_letter_code
_entity_poly.pdbx_strand_id
1 'polypeptide(L)' 'MPLTRKTRPIGGSLLVSIPSQFAASLGIVAGTPLCIELEKNKIVMTPDTRQDVPGASQTE' A
#
# COMPACT_ATOMS: atom_id res chain seq x y z
N MET A 1 17.20 -12.26 0.27
CA MET A 1 17.69 -11.62 -0.97
C MET A 1 16.82 -10.40 -1.25
N PRO A 2 17.38 -9.22 -1.53
CA PRO A 2 16.58 -8.05 -1.89
C PRO A 2 15.83 -8.29 -3.21
N LEU A 3 14.54 -7.93 -3.25
CA LEU A 3 13.73 -8.05 -4.47
C LEU A 3 13.82 -6.74 -5.26
N THR A 4 14.32 -6.80 -6.49
CA THR A 4 14.31 -5.65 -7.41
C THR A 4 13.16 -5.79 -8.41
N ARG A 5 12.43 -4.69 -8.62
CA ARG A 5 11.33 -4.58 -9.59
C ARG A 5 11.45 -3.26 -10.34
N LYS A 6 11.08 -3.25 -11.62
CA LYS A 6 11.00 -2.04 -12.43
C LYS A 6 9.62 -1.40 -12.26
N THR A 7 9.59 -0.08 -12.24
CA THR A 7 8.35 0.67 -12.40
C THR A 7 7.94 0.69 -13.86
N ARG A 8 6.64 0.86 -14.13
CA ARG A 8 6.09 1.08 -15.47
C ARG A 8 5.04 2.18 -15.43
N PRO A 9 4.94 3.05 -16.47
CA PRO A 9 3.92 4.10 -16.50
C PRO A 9 2.51 3.51 -16.62
N ILE A 10 1.54 4.13 -15.96
CA ILE A 10 0.11 3.86 -16.09
C ILE A 10 -0.70 5.13 -15.78
N GLY A 11 -1.45 5.67 -16.73
CA GLY A 11 -2.38 6.78 -16.49
C GLY A 11 -1.80 7.96 -15.69
N GLY A 12 -0.62 8.47 -16.05
CA GLY A 12 0.06 9.56 -15.34
C GLY A 12 0.76 9.15 -14.03
N SER A 13 0.72 7.87 -13.66
CA SER A 13 1.36 7.30 -12.47
C SER A 13 2.43 6.27 -12.83
N LEU A 14 3.15 5.78 -11.83
CA LEU A 14 4.05 4.63 -11.94
C LEU A 14 3.47 3.45 -11.17
N LEU A 15 3.51 2.27 -11.79
CA LEU A 15 3.13 1.01 -11.18
C LEU A 15 4.37 0.17 -10.89
N VAL A 16 4.44 -0.37 -9.66
CA VAL A 16 5.38 -1.41 -9.27
C VAL A 16 4.60 -2.68 -8.94
N SER A 17 5.00 -3.83 -9.50
CA SER A 17 4.34 -5.11 -9.21
C SER A 17 4.94 -5.78 -7.98
N ILE A 18 4.08 -6.09 -7.01
CA ILE A 18 4.43 -6.87 -5.82
C ILE A 18 4.06 -8.33 -6.09
N PRO A 19 4.98 -9.30 -5.96
CA PRO A 19 4.63 -10.72 -6.09
C PRO A 19 3.59 -11.13 -5.06
N SER A 20 2.60 -11.93 -5.49
CA SER A 20 1.46 -12.31 -4.66
C SER A 20 1.87 -13.00 -3.35
N GLN A 21 2.91 -13.84 -3.39
CA GLN A 21 3.44 -14.50 -2.20
C GLN A 21 4.03 -13.51 -1.18
N PHE A 22 4.61 -12.40 -1.64
CA PHE A 22 5.17 -11.38 -0.77
C PHE A 22 4.06 -10.48 -0.20
N ALA A 23 3.08 -10.10 -1.04
CA ALA A 23 1.90 -9.38 -0.60
C ALA A 23 1.12 -10.18 0.47
N ALA A 24 0.94 -11.49 0.26
CA ALA A 24 0.27 -12.37 1.22
C ALA A 24 0.97 -12.44 2.57
N SER A 25 2.31 -12.42 2.60
CA SER A 25 3.08 -12.40 3.87
C SER A 25 2.86 -11.12 4.70
N LEU A 26 2.35 -10.06 4.07
CA LEU A 26 1.99 -8.78 4.70
C LEU A 26 0.47 -8.61 4.86
N GLY A 27 -0.34 -9.63 4.53
CA GLY A 27 -1.80 -9.54 4.55
C GLY A 27 -2.39 -8.62 3.48
N ILE A 28 -1.63 -8.29 2.42
CA ILE A 28 -2.08 -7.41 1.34
C ILE A 28 -2.75 -8.25 0.25
N VAL A 29 -3.99 -7.92 -0.07
CA VAL A 29 -4.76 -8.49 -1.19
C VAL A 29 -5.21 -7.38 -2.14
N ALA A 30 -5.80 -7.76 -3.27
CA ALA A 30 -6.40 -6.79 -4.19
C ALA A 30 -7.46 -5.97 -3.45
N GLY A 31 -7.35 -4.64 -3.53
CA GLY A 31 -8.25 -3.70 -2.85
C GLY A 31 -7.85 -3.31 -1.43
N THR A 32 -6.80 -3.91 -0.84
CA THR A 32 -6.26 -3.45 0.45
C THR A 32 -5.75 -2.01 0.30
N PRO A 33 -6.25 -1.05 1.11
CA PRO A 33 -5.70 0.30 1.13
C PRO A 33 -4.30 0.28 1.73
N LEU A 34 -3.40 1.06 1.14
CA LEU A 34 -2.01 1.18 1.61
C LEU A 34 -1.72 2.66 1.92
N CYS A 35 -1.13 2.91 3.08
CA CYS A 35 -0.45 4.18 3.34
C CYS A 35 0.88 4.19 2.59
N ILE A 36 1.21 5.31 1.94
CA ILE A 36 2.47 5.50 1.21
C ILE A 36 3.18 6.72 1.78
N GLU A 37 4.38 6.50 2.30
CA GLU A 37 5.20 7.53 2.93
C GLU A 37 6.61 7.55 2.35
N LEU A 38 7.27 8.71 2.41
CA LEU A 38 8.67 8.88 2.01
C LEU A 38 9.55 8.93 3.26
N GLU A 39 10.34 7.88 3.49
CA GLU A 39 11.29 7.83 4.60
C GLU A 39 12.71 7.60 4.09
N LYS A 40 13.64 8.51 4.41
CA LYS A 40 15.08 8.36 4.11
C LYS A 40 15.33 7.96 2.64
N ASN A 41 14.66 8.63 1.71
CA ASN A 41 14.72 8.35 0.27
C ASN A 41 14.20 6.96 -0.14
N LYS A 42 13.29 6.38 0.64
CA LYS A 42 12.59 5.12 0.34
C LYS A 42 11.08 5.35 0.40
N ILE A 43 10.37 4.73 -0.54
CA ILE A 43 8.92 4.61 -0.45
C ILE A 43 8.62 3.49 0.53
N VAL A 44 7.97 3.82 1.65
CA VAL A 44 7.48 2.87 2.63
C VAL A 44 5.99 2.71 2.38
N MET A 45 5.55 1.45 2.23
CA MET A 45 4.13 1.11 2.03
C MET A 45 3.69 0.20 3.18
N THR A 46 2.61 0.56 3.85
CA THR A 46 2.03 -0.19 4.97
C THR A 46 0.54 -0.40 4.75
N PRO A 47 -0.03 -1.56 5.13
CA PRO A 47 -1.48 -1.72 5.16
C PRO A 47 -2.12 -0.59 5.97
N ASP A 48 -3.09 0.11 5.39
CA ASP A 48 -3.83 1.13 6.13
C ASP A 48 -4.83 0.43 7.04
N THR A 49 -4.52 0.42 8.33
CA THR A 49 -5.35 -0.18 9.38
C THR A 49 -6.31 0.83 10.00
N ARG A 50 -6.34 2.07 9.50
CA ARG A 50 -7.41 3.01 9.83
C ARG A 50 -8.67 2.41 9.23
N GLN A 51 -9.38 1.64 10.06
CA GLN A 51 -10.71 1.16 9.73
C GLN A 51 -11.49 2.38 9.24
N ASP A 52 -12.05 2.27 8.03
CA ASP A 52 -13.35 2.89 7.78
C ASP A 52 -14.25 2.37 8.89
N VAL A 53 -14.35 3.12 10.00
CA VAL A 53 -15.40 2.91 10.97
C VAL A 53 -16.62 3.53 10.31
N PRO A 54 -17.58 2.76 9.79
CA PRO A 54 -18.82 3.33 9.30
C PRO A 54 -19.58 3.73 10.58
N GLY A 55 -19.50 5.00 10.97
CA GLY A 55 -20.31 5.52 12.08
C GLY A 55 -19.57 6.19 13.24
N ALA A 56 -18.48 6.92 13.01
CA ALA A 56 -18.11 7.99 13.95
C ALA A 56 -19.09 9.18 13.78
N SER A 57 -20.34 8.97 14.20
CA SER A 57 -21.29 10.06 14.43
C SER A 57 -20.71 10.93 15.54
N GLN A 58 -20.30 12.13 15.17
CA GLN A 58 -20.02 13.21 16.11
C GLN A 58 -21.26 13.37 17.00
N THR A 59 -21.09 13.16 18.30
CA THR A 59 -22.10 13.55 19.28
C THR A 59 -21.54 14.78 19.98
N GLU A 60 -22.10 15.94 19.65
CA GLU A 60 -22.10 17.13 20.51
C GLU A 60 -22.92 16.88 21.78
#